data_AF-A0A482V9B4-F1
#
_entry.id   AF-A0A482V9B4-F1
#
_cell.length_a   1.000
_cell.length_b   1.000
_cell.length_c   1.000
_cell.angle_alpha   90.00
_cell.angle_beta   90.00
_cell.angle_gamma   90.00
#
_symmetry.space_group_name_H-M   'P 1'
#
loop_
_entity.id
_entity.type
_entity.pdbx_description
1 polymer ?
#
loop_
_entity_poly.entity_id
_entity_poly.type
_entity_poly.pdbx_seq_one_letter_code
_entity_poly.pdbx_strand_id
1 'polypeptide(L)'
;NEAIIVNVITELKKFFSSKNYIKNKTLNSVFDEQLKNVITFLILNTELKKPLDEPGYEHLINIMPQLSICLLTNIIFGLDLCKHYCKVLERFPLEITTELLAEVVPCLKKCKPKIHLTNAHTFLHLIILKLSAATEKVIESAEKLTDQGSQMLLNLTGLHGEQTQNIQIDSVYECLGYTILNLLDLLLTCNEQNKMLTRIVEKILKTCCSIMMAVTIDVFCCWAEIEHEDQVLQTLIAGKSYLFIEKYQKYAAAKELIGIEDVSRLLNMSTHTKDIEAKKMVIKCASTLELDELIMVTTRHFYQNGINNNLSDDIQQQAVLLFNKIKDKSVGEEFSKELHLLLLQNPEQTLSFMFSECIKNTFYVYNLKNIFPSIREIASVNSTGINALNKEIASNTPNEQNCKNYIELLNALVEVNFYTVEVVVAAIILPLLQKSFSEKDYELLKYGLEILNSLKENIFLKKETEALFSFLFNIIKDCRCKFMEFDIAKQEVVKESVEIIEKCCDECIQSKLQSLEEDVNVTKNICRLLKDIPEGNLKSEEGLSLANLLSNISLRSLRTDKKFACLLVSINESRICQMLAQ
;
A
#
# COMPACT_ATOMS: atom_id res chain seq x y z
N ASN A 1 -20.01 -1.48 53.37
CA ASN A 1 -20.17 -0.09 52.89
C ASN A 1 -21.11 0.05 51.70
N GLU A 2 -21.12 -0.87 50.72
CA GLU A 2 -21.97 -0.73 49.52
C GLU A 2 -23.47 -0.50 49.82
N ALA A 3 -24.06 -1.26 50.74
CA ALA A 3 -25.46 -1.07 51.15
C ALA A 3 -25.74 0.34 51.73
N ILE A 4 -24.78 0.92 52.46
CA ILE A 4 -24.89 2.26 53.05
C ILE A 4 -24.82 3.31 51.93
N ILE A 5 -23.89 3.16 50.99
CA ILE A 5 -23.74 4.05 49.82
C ILE A 5 -25.03 4.04 48.99
N VAL A 6 -25.60 2.86 48.74
CA VAL A 6 -26.86 2.71 48.00
C VAL A 6 -28.01 3.42 48.70
N ASN A 7 -28.10 3.34 50.04
CA ASN A 7 -29.11 4.06 50.80
C ASN A 7 -28.96 5.58 50.68
N VAL A 8 -27.72 6.10 50.79
CA VAL A 8 -27.44 7.53 50.63
C VAL A 8 -27.86 8.02 49.23
N ILE A 9 -27.47 7.30 48.18
CA ILE A 9 -27.86 7.63 46.80
C ILE A 9 -29.38 7.62 46.64
N THR A 10 -30.07 6.64 47.23
CA THR A 10 -31.53 6.50 47.14
C THR A 10 -32.24 7.69 47.78
N GLU A 11 -31.80 8.12 48.97
CA GLU A 11 -32.37 9.29 49.64
C GLU A 11 -32.08 10.60 48.88
N LEU A 12 -30.85 10.77 48.36
CA LEU A 12 -30.53 11.93 47.52
C LEU A 12 -31.35 11.95 46.23
N LYS A 13 -31.60 10.79 45.63
CA LYS A 13 -32.43 10.68 44.42
C LYS A 13 -33.88 11.05 44.69
N LYS A 14 -34.44 10.64 45.84
CA LYS A 14 -35.78 11.07 46.29
C LYS A 14 -35.82 12.58 46.48
N PHE A 15 -34.80 13.15 47.14
CA PHE A 15 -34.69 14.60 47.31
C PHE A 15 -34.62 15.32 45.96
N PHE A 16 -33.75 14.88 45.05
CA PHE A 16 -33.59 15.47 43.71
C PHE A 16 -34.88 15.42 42.90
N SER A 17 -35.63 14.33 43.02
CA SER A 17 -36.94 14.18 42.38
C SER A 17 -37.96 15.16 42.99
N SER A 18 -37.99 15.30 44.32
CA SER A 18 -38.90 16.24 45.01
C SER A 18 -38.65 17.70 44.67
N LYS A 19 -37.41 18.05 44.30
CA LYS A 19 -36.98 19.39 43.90
C LYS A 19 -37.01 19.62 42.39
N ASN A 20 -37.49 18.66 41.60
CA ASN A 20 -37.51 18.70 40.14
C ASN A 20 -36.13 18.82 39.46
N TYR A 21 -35.05 18.45 40.17
CA TYR A 21 -33.72 18.29 39.57
C TYR A 21 -33.67 17.10 38.61
N ILE A 22 -34.45 16.05 38.91
CA ILE A 22 -34.68 14.90 38.03
C ILE A 22 -36.13 14.94 37.56
N LYS A 23 -36.34 14.98 36.23
CA LYS A 23 -37.65 14.96 35.58
C LYS A 23 -37.65 13.87 34.51
N ASN A 24 -38.66 13.02 34.47
CA ASN A 24 -38.76 11.92 33.49
C ASN A 24 -37.52 10.99 33.45
N LYS A 25 -36.91 10.74 34.62
CA LYS A 25 -35.67 9.94 34.78
C LYS A 25 -34.40 10.57 34.19
N THR A 26 -34.44 11.81 33.72
CA THR A 26 -33.28 12.56 33.25
C THR A 26 -33.06 13.80 34.11
N LEU A 27 -31.85 14.33 34.12
CA LEU A 27 -31.57 15.62 34.76
C LEU A 27 -32.28 16.75 34.01
N ASN A 28 -32.80 17.71 34.77
CA ASN A 28 -33.50 18.86 34.23
C ASN A 28 -32.50 19.99 33.96
N SER A 29 -32.28 20.30 32.67
CA SER A 29 -31.29 21.29 32.21
C SER A 29 -31.54 22.71 32.73
N VAL A 30 -32.77 23.04 33.14
CA VAL A 30 -33.10 24.33 33.78
C VAL A 30 -32.29 24.56 35.07
N PHE A 31 -31.86 23.49 35.73
CA PHE A 31 -31.14 23.55 37.00
C PHE A 31 -29.64 23.29 36.88
N ASP A 32 -29.06 23.34 35.67
CA ASP A 32 -27.65 23.01 35.43
C ASP A 32 -26.68 23.76 36.35
N GLU A 33 -26.90 25.06 36.60
CA GLU A 33 -26.00 25.83 37.48
C GLU A 33 -26.18 25.47 38.95
N GLN A 34 -27.40 25.16 39.39
CA GLN A 34 -27.64 24.70 40.76
C GLN A 34 -26.99 23.33 41.00
N LEU A 35 -27.06 22.43 40.02
CA LEU A 35 -26.41 21.12 40.08
C LEU A 35 -24.88 21.27 40.18
N LYS A 36 -24.28 22.20 39.43
CA LYS A 36 -22.84 22.53 39.60
C LYS A 36 -22.55 23.05 41.00
N ASN A 37 -23.36 23.94 41.55
CA ASN A 37 -23.17 24.46 42.90
C ASN A 37 -23.27 23.36 43.97
N VAL A 38 -24.22 22.43 43.82
CA VAL A 38 -24.32 21.25 44.69
C VAL A 38 -23.04 20.43 44.61
N ILE A 39 -22.52 20.16 43.41
CA ILE A 39 -21.28 19.40 43.24
C ILE A 39 -20.08 20.13 43.84
N THR A 40 -19.93 21.43 43.59
CA THR A 40 -18.88 22.25 44.20
C THR A 40 -18.94 22.14 45.72
N PHE A 41 -20.13 22.27 46.30
CA PHE A 41 -20.34 22.14 47.73
C PHE A 41 -19.91 20.77 48.27
N LEU A 42 -20.25 19.68 47.55
CA LEU A 42 -19.83 18.34 47.93
C LEU A 42 -18.31 18.16 47.85
N ILE A 43 -17.65 18.71 46.82
CA ILE A 43 -16.19 18.67 46.67
C ILE A 43 -15.50 19.42 47.82
N LEU A 44 -15.97 20.63 48.16
CA LEU A 44 -15.44 21.45 49.26
C LEU A 44 -15.54 20.77 50.63
N ASN A 45 -16.41 19.77 50.75
CA ASN A 45 -16.62 18.98 51.96
C ASN A 45 -16.19 17.52 51.78
N THR A 46 -15.28 17.24 50.84
CA THR A 46 -14.67 15.92 50.65
C THR A 46 -13.30 15.88 51.32
N GLU A 47 -12.97 14.75 51.95
CA GLU A 47 -11.65 14.50 52.52
C GLU A 47 -10.62 14.35 51.39
N LEU A 48 -9.70 15.30 51.31
CA LEU A 48 -8.63 15.37 50.30
C LEU A 48 -7.26 15.41 50.98
N LYS A 49 -6.24 14.85 50.32
CA LYS A 49 -4.85 14.85 50.81
C LYS A 49 -4.25 16.25 50.90
N LYS A 50 -4.64 17.13 49.97
CA LYS A 50 -4.26 18.54 49.99
C LYS A 50 -5.47 19.38 50.38
N PRO A 51 -5.31 20.35 51.31
CA PRO A 51 -6.39 21.26 51.64
C PRO A 51 -6.79 22.06 50.40
N LEU A 52 -8.10 22.23 50.22
CA LEU A 52 -8.65 23.14 49.23
C LEU A 52 -8.46 24.57 49.71
N ASP A 53 -7.80 25.38 48.89
CA ASP A 53 -7.68 26.82 49.09
C ASP A 53 -8.32 27.51 47.89
N GLU A 54 -9.66 27.54 47.88
CA GLU A 54 -10.47 28.10 46.80
C GLU A 54 -11.03 29.47 47.25
N PRO A 55 -10.50 30.59 46.70
CA PRO A 55 -10.88 31.92 47.13
C PRO A 55 -12.38 32.18 46.97
N GLY A 56 -13.03 32.66 48.03
CA GLY A 56 -14.46 32.97 48.07
C GLY A 56 -15.36 31.81 48.53
N TYR A 57 -14.82 30.60 48.73
CA TYR A 57 -15.56 29.44 49.24
C TYR A 57 -15.11 29.00 50.63
N GLU A 58 -14.28 29.77 51.32
CA GLU A 58 -13.66 29.41 52.59
C GLU A 58 -14.71 29.08 53.66
N HIS A 59 -15.82 29.82 53.65
CA HIS A 59 -16.96 29.65 54.56
C HIS A 59 -17.79 28.39 54.30
N LEU A 60 -17.55 27.66 53.20
CA LEU A 60 -18.26 26.44 52.82
C LEU A 60 -17.41 25.18 52.96
N ILE A 61 -16.13 25.30 53.31
CA ILE A 61 -15.21 24.17 53.48
C ILE A 61 -15.44 23.53 54.86
N ASN A 62 -15.58 22.21 54.88
CA ASN A 62 -15.75 21.39 56.08
C ASN A 62 -16.90 21.81 57.03
N ILE A 63 -17.97 22.38 56.47
CA ILE A 63 -19.17 22.75 57.25
C ILE A 63 -20.17 21.59 57.42
N MET A 64 -19.93 20.47 56.74
CA MET A 64 -20.65 19.21 56.94
C MET A 64 -19.64 18.08 57.23
N PRO A 65 -20.09 16.92 57.76
CA PRO A 65 -19.23 15.76 57.89
C PRO A 65 -18.53 15.44 56.56
N GLN A 66 -17.21 15.30 56.61
CA GLN A 66 -16.40 15.12 55.40
C GLN A 66 -16.79 13.82 54.69
N LEU A 67 -16.96 13.92 53.37
CA LEU A 67 -17.25 12.80 52.50
C LEU A 67 -15.94 12.13 52.10
N SER A 68 -15.92 10.80 52.00
CA SER A 68 -14.82 10.14 51.29
C SER A 68 -14.96 10.34 49.78
N ILE A 69 -13.85 10.38 49.05
CA ILE A 69 -13.84 10.48 47.57
C ILE A 69 -14.68 9.35 46.93
N CYS A 70 -14.63 8.16 47.52
CA CYS A 70 -15.43 7.02 47.09
C CYS A 70 -16.95 7.30 47.22
N LEU A 71 -17.40 7.87 48.35
CA LEU A 71 -18.81 8.22 48.54
C LEU A 71 -19.24 9.33 47.58
N LEU A 72 -18.43 10.39 47.44
CA LEU A 72 -18.67 11.47 46.47
C LEU A 72 -18.85 10.89 45.06
N THR A 73 -17.91 10.08 44.60
CA THR A 73 -17.92 9.50 43.26
C THR A 73 -19.19 8.66 43.05
N ASN A 74 -19.55 7.81 44.02
CA ASN A 74 -20.77 7.01 43.93
C ASN A 74 -22.05 7.88 43.91
N ILE A 75 -22.07 9.02 44.59
CA ILE A 75 -23.17 10.00 44.48
C ILE A 75 -23.23 10.59 43.07
N ILE A 76 -22.09 10.99 42.50
CA ILE A 76 -22.01 11.54 41.14
C ILE A 76 -22.56 10.54 40.12
N PHE A 77 -22.12 9.29 40.17
CA PHE A 77 -22.60 8.24 39.26
C PHE A 77 -24.08 7.87 39.53
N GLY A 78 -24.48 7.73 40.78
CA GLY A 78 -25.84 7.32 41.16
C GLY A 78 -26.93 8.34 40.79
N LEU A 79 -26.55 9.61 40.66
CA LEU A 79 -27.43 10.72 40.28
C LEU A 79 -27.24 11.21 38.84
N ASP A 80 -26.40 10.54 38.03
CA ASP A 80 -26.10 10.90 36.64
C ASP A 80 -25.45 12.29 36.47
N LEU A 81 -24.62 12.70 37.44
CA LEU A 81 -24.02 14.03 37.51
C LEU A 81 -22.64 14.15 36.84
N CYS A 82 -22.18 13.13 36.10
CA CYS A 82 -20.83 13.08 35.54
C CYS A 82 -20.49 14.30 34.67
N LYS A 83 -21.42 14.76 33.83
CA LYS A 83 -21.24 15.96 32.98
C LYS A 83 -21.01 17.23 33.81
N HIS A 84 -21.86 17.45 34.82
CA HIS A 84 -21.74 18.60 35.72
C HIS A 84 -20.48 18.51 36.57
N TYR A 85 -20.11 17.30 36.99
CA TYR A 85 -18.88 17.03 37.74
C TYR A 85 -17.65 17.42 36.95
N CYS A 86 -17.53 17.00 35.69
CA CYS A 86 -16.43 17.43 34.83
C CYS A 86 -16.37 18.95 34.65
N LYS A 87 -17.54 19.60 34.45
CA LYS A 87 -17.61 21.07 34.33
C LYS A 87 -17.18 21.81 35.57
N VAL A 88 -17.43 21.26 36.75
CA VAL A 88 -16.95 21.81 38.02
C VAL A 88 -15.44 21.59 38.15
N LEU A 89 -14.95 20.39 37.85
CA LEU A 89 -13.53 20.05 37.90
C LEU A 89 -12.68 20.90 36.97
N GLU A 90 -13.20 21.38 35.83
CA GLU A 90 -12.51 22.34 34.95
C GLU A 90 -11.95 23.56 35.71
N ARG A 91 -12.59 23.98 36.81
CA ARG A 91 -12.17 25.14 37.63
C ARG A 91 -11.14 24.80 38.72
N PHE A 92 -11.10 23.56 39.19
CA PHE A 92 -10.21 23.15 40.28
C PHE A 92 -8.75 22.98 39.83
N PRO A 93 -7.76 23.12 40.74
CA PRO A 93 -6.37 22.81 40.43
C PRO A 93 -6.16 21.38 39.90
N LEU A 94 -5.08 21.16 39.15
CA LEU A 94 -4.78 19.87 38.52
C LEU A 94 -4.63 18.77 39.57
N GLU A 95 -3.94 19.05 40.67
CA GLU A 95 -3.69 18.13 41.78
C GLU A 95 -4.99 17.57 42.37
N ILE A 96 -5.94 18.48 42.63
CA ILE A 96 -7.26 18.15 43.19
C ILE A 96 -8.05 17.32 42.18
N THR A 97 -8.01 17.72 40.91
CA THR A 97 -8.68 17.00 39.82
C THR A 97 -8.14 15.56 39.70
N THR A 98 -6.81 15.39 39.73
CA THR A 98 -6.16 14.08 39.67
C THR A 98 -6.53 13.20 40.86
N GLU A 99 -6.58 13.77 42.07
CA GLU A 99 -6.97 13.01 43.27
C GLU A 99 -8.43 12.53 43.18
N LEU A 100 -9.33 13.42 42.79
CA LEU A 100 -10.75 13.14 42.64
C LEU A 100 -11.07 12.12 41.55
N LEU A 101 -10.34 12.14 40.43
CA LEU A 101 -10.53 11.20 39.32
C LEU A 101 -10.01 9.78 39.61
N ALA A 102 -9.22 9.57 40.66
CA ALA A 102 -8.69 8.25 41.00
C ALA A 102 -9.81 7.22 41.26
N GLU A 103 -10.90 7.64 41.91
CA GLU A 103 -12.06 6.78 42.22
C GLU A 103 -13.06 6.67 41.06
N VAL A 104 -12.95 7.51 40.03
CA VAL A 104 -13.82 7.46 38.85
C VAL A 104 -13.53 6.22 37.99
N VAL A 105 -12.25 5.87 37.81
CA VAL A 105 -11.81 4.71 37.02
C VAL A 105 -12.49 3.40 37.45
N PRO A 106 -12.46 2.99 38.74
CA PRO A 106 -13.15 1.77 39.17
C PRO A 106 -14.69 1.87 39.09
N CYS A 107 -15.28 3.07 39.21
CA CYS A 107 -16.73 3.25 39.06
C CYS A 107 -17.19 3.08 37.60
N LEU A 108 -16.40 3.53 36.62
CA LEU A 108 -16.68 3.33 35.19
C LEU A 108 -16.77 1.85 34.83
N LYS A 109 -15.90 1.00 35.40
CA LYS A 109 -15.94 -0.47 35.21
C LYS A 109 -17.25 -1.13 35.66
N LYS A 110 -18.02 -0.50 36.54
CA LYS A 110 -19.32 -1.02 37.01
C LYS A 110 -20.51 -0.54 36.16
N CYS A 111 -20.29 0.38 35.22
CA CYS A 111 -21.34 0.95 34.38
C CYS A 111 -21.73 0.02 33.23
N LYS A 112 -22.97 0.15 32.74
CA LYS A 112 -23.39 -0.48 31.47
C LYS A 112 -22.60 0.14 30.30
N PRO A 113 -22.31 -0.60 29.22
CA PRO A 113 -21.42 -0.14 28.15
C PRO A 113 -21.78 1.23 27.55
N LYS A 114 -23.05 1.51 27.21
CA LYS A 114 -23.45 2.82 26.68
C LYS A 114 -23.18 3.97 27.66
N ILE A 115 -23.51 3.77 28.95
CA ILE A 115 -23.27 4.77 30.01
C ILE A 115 -21.77 4.93 30.27
N HIS A 116 -21.04 3.82 30.30
CA HIS A 116 -19.58 3.81 30.43
C HIS A 116 -18.96 4.64 29.31
N LEU A 117 -19.33 4.40 28.05
CA LEU A 117 -18.79 5.11 26.90
C LEU A 117 -19.03 6.63 27.00
N THR A 118 -20.27 7.07 27.27
CA THR A 118 -20.60 8.49 27.41
C THR A 118 -19.80 9.15 28.54
N ASN A 119 -19.71 8.50 29.70
CA ASN A 119 -19.01 9.04 30.85
C ASN A 119 -17.49 9.03 30.65
N ALA A 120 -16.92 7.95 30.10
CA ALA A 120 -15.50 7.86 29.79
C ALA A 120 -15.08 8.94 28.78
N HIS A 121 -15.86 9.17 27.73
CA HIS A 121 -15.60 10.27 26.79
C HIS A 121 -15.58 11.63 27.52
N THR A 122 -16.54 11.87 28.41
CA THR A 122 -16.63 13.13 29.19
C THR A 122 -15.41 13.32 30.09
N PHE A 123 -14.97 12.27 30.79
CA PHE A 123 -13.79 12.31 31.66
C PHE A 123 -12.48 12.43 30.88
N LEU A 124 -12.34 11.72 29.76
CA LEU A 124 -11.16 11.83 28.88
C LEU A 124 -11.05 13.24 28.29
N HIS A 125 -12.17 13.84 27.90
CA HIS A 125 -12.19 15.24 27.45
C HIS A 125 -11.71 16.20 28.54
N LEU A 126 -12.18 16.05 29.79
CA LEU A 126 -11.67 16.81 30.92
C LEU A 126 -10.15 16.63 31.11
N ILE A 127 -9.67 15.38 31.02
CA ILE A 127 -8.23 15.07 31.13
C ILE A 127 -7.43 15.84 30.06
N ILE A 128 -7.88 15.80 28.80
CA ILE A 128 -7.24 16.53 27.70
C ILE A 128 -7.22 18.04 27.97
N LEU A 129 -8.34 18.63 28.41
CA LEU A 129 -8.40 20.06 28.74
C LEU A 129 -7.44 20.42 29.87
N LYS A 130 -7.38 19.60 30.92
CA LYS A 130 -6.49 19.81 32.07
C LYS A 130 -5.01 19.68 31.71
N LEU A 131 -4.65 18.69 30.92
CA LEU A 131 -3.30 18.52 30.41
C LEU A 131 -2.92 19.64 29.44
N SER A 132 -3.88 20.12 28.64
CA SER A 132 -3.66 21.24 27.71
C SER A 132 -3.31 22.54 28.45
N ALA A 133 -3.93 22.77 29.60
CA ALA A 133 -3.68 23.93 30.45
C ALA A 133 -2.53 23.74 31.46
N ALA A 134 -1.95 22.54 31.54
CA ALA A 134 -0.90 22.23 32.51
C ALA A 134 0.42 22.93 32.16
N THR A 135 1.19 23.28 33.19
CA THR A 135 2.53 23.86 33.06
C THR A 135 3.58 22.88 33.58
N GLU A 136 4.86 23.11 33.29
CA GLU A 136 5.97 22.24 33.72
C GLU A 136 6.08 22.10 35.25
N LYS A 137 5.43 22.97 36.03
CA LYS A 137 5.45 22.91 37.51
C LYS A 137 4.61 21.77 38.09
N VAL A 138 3.71 21.17 37.30
CA VAL A 138 2.72 20.17 37.75
C VAL A 138 2.85 18.82 37.03
N ILE A 139 4.06 18.50 36.57
CA ILE A 139 4.35 17.28 35.77
C ILE A 139 3.88 16.00 36.48
N GLU A 140 4.15 15.84 37.78
CA GLU A 140 3.75 14.62 38.51
C GLU A 140 2.22 14.41 38.52
N SER A 141 1.45 15.49 38.72
CA SER A 141 -0.02 15.46 38.68
C SER A 141 -0.52 15.15 37.28
N ALA A 142 0.15 15.69 36.25
CA ALA A 142 -0.16 15.45 34.83
C ALA A 142 0.12 13.99 34.41
N GLU A 143 1.21 13.40 34.90
CA GLU A 143 1.54 11.99 34.65
C GLU A 143 0.50 11.05 35.28
N LYS A 144 0.14 11.27 36.55
CA LYS A 144 -0.92 10.50 37.22
C LYS A 144 -2.26 10.62 36.51
N LEU A 145 -2.60 11.82 36.02
CA LEU A 145 -3.82 12.05 35.26
C LEU A 145 -3.80 11.32 33.91
N THR A 146 -2.64 11.29 33.25
CA THR A 146 -2.42 10.53 32.01
C THR A 146 -2.57 9.03 32.25
N ASP A 147 -2.07 8.51 33.38
CA ASP A 147 -2.21 7.11 33.75
C ASP A 147 -3.68 6.75 34.04
N GLN A 148 -4.43 7.62 34.72
CA GLN A 148 -5.88 7.46 34.91
C GLN A 148 -6.62 7.44 33.57
N GLY A 149 -6.30 8.36 32.66
CA GLY A 149 -6.86 8.36 31.30
C GLY A 149 -6.52 7.07 30.53
N SER A 150 -5.29 6.58 30.67
CA SER A 150 -4.86 5.30 30.07
C SER A 150 -5.67 4.12 30.60
N GLN A 151 -5.98 4.09 31.89
CA GLN A 151 -6.83 3.06 32.49
C GLN A 151 -8.28 3.16 31.99
N MET A 152 -8.81 4.38 31.80
CA MET A 152 -10.15 4.56 31.20
C MET A 152 -10.18 4.03 29.76
N LEU A 153 -9.16 4.32 28.95
CA LEU A 153 -9.05 3.81 27.58
C LEU A 153 -8.97 2.28 27.53
N LEU A 154 -8.21 1.66 28.43
CA LEU A 154 -8.14 0.20 28.53
C LEU A 154 -9.52 -0.42 28.82
N ASN A 155 -10.31 0.23 29.67
CA ASN A 155 -11.66 -0.25 29.99
C ASN A 155 -12.64 -0.09 28.82
N LEU A 156 -12.39 0.83 27.88
CA LEU A 156 -13.19 0.97 26.65
C LEU A 156 -12.92 -0.17 25.67
N THR A 157 -11.69 -0.69 25.63
CA THR A 157 -11.33 -1.83 24.76
C THR A 157 -11.70 -3.19 25.34
N GLY A 158 -11.86 -3.30 26.66
CA GLY A 158 -12.21 -4.55 27.34
C GLY A 158 -13.67 -4.56 27.78
N LEU A 159 -14.55 -5.20 27.01
CA LEU A 159 -15.89 -5.53 27.51
C LEU A 159 -15.74 -6.64 28.57
N HIS A 160 -15.89 -6.28 29.85
CA HIS A 160 -15.74 -7.23 30.96
C HIS A 160 -16.86 -8.29 30.91
N GLY A 161 -16.54 -9.56 31.19
CA GLY A 161 -17.48 -10.69 31.04
C GLY A 161 -18.78 -10.57 31.84
N GLU A 162 -18.79 -9.80 32.94
CA GLU A 162 -20.01 -9.51 33.71
C GLU A 162 -20.94 -8.52 33.01
N GLN A 163 -20.42 -7.69 32.10
CA GLN A 163 -21.17 -6.69 31.34
C GLN A 163 -21.78 -7.26 30.05
N THR A 164 -21.25 -8.37 29.52
CA THR A 164 -21.61 -8.90 28.20
C THR A 164 -22.64 -10.03 28.21
N GLN A 165 -22.98 -10.58 29.37
CA GLN A 165 -23.81 -11.80 29.50
C GLN A 165 -25.22 -11.70 28.90
N ASN A 166 -25.69 -10.52 28.48
CA ASN A 166 -27.02 -10.32 27.88
C ASN A 166 -27.06 -9.27 26.76
N ILE A 167 -25.92 -8.93 26.14
CA ILE A 167 -25.88 -7.89 25.10
C ILE A 167 -26.03 -8.52 23.72
N GLN A 168 -26.94 -7.99 22.90
CA GLN A 168 -27.06 -8.36 21.48
C GLN A 168 -25.81 -7.96 20.71
N ILE A 169 -25.38 -8.79 19.76
CA ILE A 169 -24.14 -8.56 19.00
C ILE A 169 -24.15 -7.21 18.27
N ASP A 170 -25.30 -6.79 17.75
CA ASP A 170 -25.46 -5.49 17.08
C ASP A 170 -25.21 -4.31 18.03
N SER A 171 -25.59 -4.43 19.30
CA SER A 171 -25.30 -3.42 20.32
C SER A 171 -23.81 -3.35 20.68
N VAL A 172 -23.08 -4.45 20.51
CA VAL A 172 -21.61 -4.46 20.64
C VAL A 172 -20.99 -3.73 19.45
N TYR A 173 -21.46 -4.00 18.24
CA TYR A 173 -20.99 -3.34 17.02
C TYR A 173 -21.26 -1.83 17.05
N GLU A 174 -22.46 -1.41 17.44
CA GLU A 174 -22.83 -0.01 17.68
C GLU A 174 -21.87 0.64 18.70
N CYS A 175 -21.58 -0.05 19.81
CA CYS A 175 -20.69 0.47 20.84
C CYS A 175 -19.25 0.63 20.34
N LEU A 176 -18.73 -0.28 19.51
CA LEU A 176 -17.41 -0.15 18.89
C LEU A 176 -17.34 1.09 18.01
N GLY A 177 -18.37 1.32 17.19
CA GLY A 177 -18.44 2.48 16.30
C GLY A 177 -18.44 3.80 17.07
N TYR A 178 -19.32 3.95 18.08
CA TYR A 178 -19.33 5.15 18.91
C TYR A 178 -18.06 5.32 19.75
N THR A 179 -17.38 4.23 20.12
CA THR A 179 -16.09 4.31 20.82
C THR A 179 -15.05 4.94 19.90
N ILE A 180 -14.89 4.44 18.67
CA ILE A 180 -13.97 5.02 17.70
C ILE A 180 -14.32 6.48 17.41
N LEU A 181 -15.60 6.78 17.15
CA LEU A 181 -16.04 8.14 16.86
C LEU A 181 -15.66 9.12 17.98
N ASN A 182 -15.96 8.77 19.23
CA ASN A 182 -15.62 9.58 20.39
C ASN A 182 -14.11 9.75 20.58
N LEU A 183 -13.31 8.70 20.36
CA LEU A 183 -11.85 8.80 20.47
C LEU A 183 -11.26 9.67 19.36
N LEU A 184 -11.79 9.60 18.14
CA LEU A 184 -11.40 10.47 17.04
C LEU A 184 -11.74 11.94 17.36
N ASP A 185 -12.91 12.20 17.93
CA ASP A 185 -13.28 13.55 18.40
C ASP A 185 -12.28 14.10 19.41
N LEU A 186 -11.92 13.30 20.42
CA LEU A 186 -10.92 13.68 21.40
C LEU A 186 -9.57 14.03 20.73
N LEU A 187 -9.10 13.20 19.79
CA LEU A 187 -7.87 13.48 19.04
C LEU A 187 -7.96 14.77 18.22
N LEU A 188 -9.11 15.04 17.60
CA LEU A 188 -9.32 16.27 16.83
C LEU A 188 -9.30 17.53 17.73
N THR A 189 -9.66 17.41 19.01
CA THR A 189 -9.54 18.51 19.98
C THR A 189 -8.13 18.75 20.53
N CYS A 190 -7.24 17.75 20.49
CA CYS A 190 -5.87 17.86 21.04
C CYS A 190 -4.98 18.82 20.23
N ASN A 191 -4.14 19.62 20.89
CA ASN A 191 -3.07 20.36 20.23
C ASN A 191 -1.81 19.50 20.11
N GLU A 192 -1.43 19.11 18.89
CA GLU A 192 -0.25 18.28 18.59
C GLU A 192 1.08 18.90 19.06
N GLN A 193 1.15 20.23 19.17
CA GLN A 193 2.36 20.92 19.62
C GLN A 193 2.53 20.89 21.14
N ASN A 194 1.50 20.49 21.88
CA ASN A 194 1.55 20.46 23.34
C ASN A 194 2.21 19.16 23.84
N LYS A 195 3.43 19.29 24.37
CA LYS A 195 4.21 18.17 24.92
C LYS A 195 3.51 17.41 26.06
N MET A 196 2.66 18.09 26.85
CA MET A 196 1.90 17.44 27.94
C MET A 196 0.84 16.48 27.41
N LEU A 197 0.37 16.67 26.17
CA LEU A 197 -0.62 15.80 25.54
C LEU A 197 -0.01 14.60 24.82
N THR A 198 1.29 14.62 24.50
CA THR A 198 1.92 13.59 23.66
C THR A 198 1.63 12.17 24.15
N ARG A 199 1.80 11.91 25.45
CA ARG A 199 1.60 10.57 26.02
C ARG A 199 0.14 10.12 26.01
N ILE A 200 -0.81 11.01 26.34
CA ILE A 200 -2.24 10.65 26.29
C ILE A 200 -2.72 10.47 24.85
N VAL A 201 -2.27 11.33 23.92
CA VAL A 201 -2.55 11.21 22.48
C VAL A 201 -2.08 9.85 21.98
N GLU A 202 -0.84 9.45 22.28
CA GLU A 202 -0.31 8.14 21.88
C GLU A 202 -1.14 6.97 22.42
N LYS A 203 -1.67 7.08 23.64
CA LYS A 203 -2.55 6.06 24.22
C LYS A 203 -3.91 6.03 23.55
N ILE A 204 -4.51 7.18 23.25
CA ILE A 204 -5.77 7.26 22.50
C ILE A 204 -5.57 6.66 21.11
N LEU A 205 -4.47 6.99 20.42
CA LEU A 205 -4.10 6.41 19.13
C LEU A 205 -4.03 4.89 19.16
N LYS A 206 -3.25 4.33 20.08
CA LYS A 206 -3.12 2.87 20.25
C LYS A 206 -4.47 2.20 20.52
N THR A 207 -5.34 2.88 21.27
CA THR A 207 -6.70 2.40 21.55
C THR A 207 -7.55 2.39 20.28
N CYS A 208 -7.53 3.48 19.49
CA CYS A 208 -8.17 3.52 18.17
C CYS A 208 -7.68 2.39 17.26
N CYS A 209 -6.36 2.16 17.19
CA CYS A 209 -5.75 1.09 16.40
C CYS A 209 -6.31 -0.28 16.81
N SER A 210 -6.26 -0.56 18.11
CA SER A 210 -6.70 -1.84 18.64
C SER A 210 -8.18 -2.11 18.35
N ILE A 211 -9.02 -1.08 18.38
CA ILE A 211 -10.45 -1.24 18.05
C ILE A 211 -10.62 -1.43 16.54
N MET A 212 -9.94 -0.63 15.72
CA MET A 212 -9.99 -0.75 14.25
C MET A 212 -9.55 -2.13 13.76
N MET A 213 -8.51 -2.71 14.34
CA MET A 213 -8.06 -4.07 14.04
C MET A 213 -9.11 -5.15 14.38
N ALA A 214 -10.06 -4.85 15.26
CA ALA A 214 -11.17 -5.75 15.61
C ALA A 214 -12.41 -5.54 14.71
N VAL A 215 -12.41 -4.57 13.78
CA VAL A 215 -13.54 -4.27 12.89
C VAL A 215 -13.61 -5.27 11.74
N THR A 216 -14.50 -6.24 11.84
CA THR A 216 -14.82 -7.18 10.76
C THR A 216 -15.69 -6.53 9.68
N ILE A 217 -16.01 -7.27 8.62
CA ILE A 217 -16.97 -6.80 7.60
C ILE A 217 -18.36 -6.61 8.22
N ASP A 218 -18.80 -7.53 9.09
CA ASP A 218 -20.11 -7.47 9.73
C ASP A 218 -20.26 -6.23 10.63
N VAL A 219 -19.21 -5.90 11.40
CA VAL A 219 -19.16 -4.68 12.22
C VAL A 219 -19.31 -3.44 11.33
N PHE A 220 -18.55 -3.41 10.24
CA PHE A 220 -18.53 -2.28 9.31
C PHE A 220 -19.87 -2.11 8.58
N CYS A 221 -20.52 -3.21 8.18
CA CYS A 221 -21.84 -3.20 7.57
C CYS A 221 -22.92 -2.74 8.56
N CYS A 222 -22.87 -3.19 9.81
CA CYS A 222 -23.77 -2.71 10.87
C CYS A 222 -23.68 -1.19 11.04
N TRP A 223 -22.48 -0.59 10.94
CA TRP A 223 -22.32 0.87 11.01
C TRP A 223 -22.95 1.64 9.84
N ALA A 224 -23.17 0.99 8.70
CA ALA A 224 -23.86 1.62 7.56
C ALA A 224 -25.37 1.76 7.79
N GLU A 225 -25.93 0.98 8.74
CA GLU A 225 -27.36 0.96 9.05
C GLU A 225 -27.72 1.86 10.24
N ILE A 226 -26.72 2.38 10.96
CA ILE A 226 -26.92 3.21 12.14
C ILE A 226 -26.84 4.68 11.75
N GLU A 227 -27.93 5.42 11.94
CA GLU A 227 -27.95 6.88 11.76
C GLU A 227 -27.48 7.61 13.04
N HIS A 228 -26.61 8.60 12.85
CA HIS A 228 -26.14 9.52 13.88
C HIS A 228 -25.93 10.90 13.24
N GLU A 229 -26.48 11.96 13.84
CA GLU A 229 -26.34 13.34 13.32
C GLU A 229 -26.68 13.48 11.82
N ASP A 230 -27.80 12.89 11.39
CA ASP A 230 -28.28 12.89 10.00
C ASP A 230 -27.35 12.21 8.97
N GLN A 231 -26.35 11.46 9.44
CA GLN A 231 -25.43 10.67 8.61
C GLN A 231 -25.33 9.23 9.11
N VAL A 232 -24.90 8.31 8.26
CA VAL A 232 -24.60 6.94 8.72
C VAL A 232 -23.29 6.94 9.52
N LEU A 233 -23.26 6.19 10.62
CA LEU A 233 -22.15 6.13 11.57
C LEU A 233 -20.82 5.78 10.86
N GLN A 234 -20.89 4.90 9.87
CA GLN A 234 -19.76 4.54 9.01
C GLN A 234 -19.11 5.76 8.32
N THR A 235 -19.92 6.64 7.72
CA THR A 235 -19.45 7.85 7.03
C THR A 235 -18.84 8.86 7.99
N LEU A 236 -19.44 9.02 9.18
CA LEU A 236 -18.90 9.89 10.21
C LEU A 236 -17.54 9.42 10.71
N ILE A 237 -17.39 8.13 11.00
CA ILE A 237 -16.12 7.53 11.42
C ILE A 237 -15.08 7.70 10.31
N ALA A 238 -15.43 7.44 9.05
CA ALA A 238 -14.51 7.63 7.92
C ALA A 238 -14.07 9.11 7.79
N GLY A 239 -15.02 10.06 7.85
CA GLY A 239 -14.75 11.49 7.76
C GLY A 239 -13.85 12.01 8.89
N LYS A 240 -14.12 11.61 10.14
CA LYS A 240 -13.26 11.99 11.28
C LYS A 240 -11.91 11.28 11.23
N SER A 241 -11.86 10.03 10.77
CA SER A 241 -10.60 9.32 10.56
C SER A 241 -9.73 10.05 9.53
N TYR A 242 -10.32 10.59 8.46
CA TYR A 242 -9.60 11.40 7.47
C TYR A 242 -8.96 12.65 8.09
N LEU A 243 -9.77 13.45 8.80
CA LEU A 243 -9.29 14.68 9.45
C LEU A 243 -8.19 14.36 10.47
N PHE A 244 -8.36 13.24 11.17
CA PHE A 244 -7.37 12.73 12.10
C PHE A 244 -6.06 12.34 11.39
N ILE A 245 -6.13 11.53 10.33
CA ILE A 245 -4.95 11.08 9.57
C ILE A 245 -4.19 12.30 9.07
N GLU A 246 -4.89 13.27 8.46
CA GLU A 246 -4.31 14.52 7.97
C GLU A 246 -3.57 15.32 9.06
N LYS A 247 -4.18 15.43 10.23
CA LYS A 247 -3.59 16.16 11.35
C LYS A 247 -2.36 15.45 11.90
N TYR A 248 -2.41 14.12 12.03
CA TYR A 248 -1.38 13.34 12.72
C TYR A 248 -0.40 12.59 11.81
N GLN A 249 -0.31 12.90 10.50
CA GLN A 249 0.56 12.20 9.52
C GLN A 249 2.03 12.07 9.95
N LYS A 250 2.51 13.01 10.78
CA LYS A 250 3.90 13.04 11.28
C LYS A 250 4.16 12.09 12.46
N TYR A 251 3.11 11.54 13.07
CA TYR A 251 3.24 10.61 14.20
C TYR A 251 3.37 9.17 13.70
N ALA A 252 4.45 8.49 14.07
CA ALA A 252 4.71 7.11 13.66
C ALA A 252 3.54 6.16 14.04
N ALA A 253 2.95 6.31 15.23
CA ALA A 253 1.79 5.52 15.65
C ALA A 253 0.52 5.79 14.83
N ALA A 254 0.42 6.94 14.14
CA ALA A 254 -0.67 7.20 13.22
C ALA A 254 -0.45 6.52 11.86
N LYS A 255 0.80 6.24 11.48
CA LYS A 255 1.10 5.36 10.34
C LYS A 255 0.70 3.91 10.63
N GLU A 256 0.83 3.46 11.88
CA GLU A 256 0.39 2.12 12.32
C GLU A 256 -1.15 1.92 12.24
N LEU A 257 -1.93 3.00 12.15
CA LEU A 257 -3.40 2.93 11.97
C LEU A 257 -3.81 2.54 10.54
N ILE A 258 -2.91 2.68 9.58
CA ILE A 258 -3.16 2.38 8.17
C ILE A 258 -2.11 1.37 7.76
N GLY A 259 -2.41 0.10 8.03
CA GLY A 259 -1.57 -1.00 7.55
C GLY A 259 -1.76 -1.25 6.06
N ILE A 260 -0.83 -2.02 5.50
CA ILE A 260 -0.90 -2.59 4.16
C ILE A 260 -2.26 -3.28 3.92
N GLU A 261 -2.76 -4.01 4.91
CA GLU A 261 -4.03 -4.73 4.84
C GLU A 261 -5.23 -3.79 4.81
N ASP A 262 -5.18 -2.68 5.55
CA ASP A 262 -6.24 -1.66 5.57
C ASP A 262 -6.32 -0.94 4.23
N VAL A 263 -5.19 -0.49 3.68
CA VAL A 263 -5.17 0.15 2.35
C VAL A 263 -5.66 -0.83 1.28
N SER A 264 -5.24 -2.10 1.35
CA SER A 264 -5.72 -3.14 0.44
C SER A 264 -7.24 -3.32 0.52
N ARG A 265 -7.80 -3.34 1.74
CA ARG A 265 -9.24 -3.46 1.97
C ARG A 265 -9.99 -2.22 1.47
N LEU A 266 -9.49 -1.03 1.75
CA LEU A 266 -10.06 0.25 1.29
C LEU A 266 -10.05 0.35 -0.24
N LEU A 267 -8.96 -0.07 -0.89
CA LEU A 267 -8.86 -0.15 -2.34
C LEU A 267 -9.85 -1.14 -2.95
N ASN A 268 -10.05 -2.29 -2.33
CA ASN A 268 -11.05 -3.23 -2.81
C ASN A 268 -12.46 -2.66 -2.65
N MET A 269 -12.75 -1.97 -1.55
CA MET A 269 -14.04 -1.31 -1.36
C MET A 269 -14.26 -0.14 -2.31
N SER A 270 -13.20 0.60 -2.67
CA SER A 270 -13.31 1.75 -3.57
C SER A 270 -13.67 1.36 -5.01
N THR A 271 -13.48 0.10 -5.40
CA THR A 271 -13.95 -0.43 -6.69
C THR A 271 -15.47 -0.43 -6.82
N HIS A 272 -16.19 -0.48 -5.69
CA HIS A 272 -17.65 -0.56 -5.65
C HIS A 272 -18.31 0.80 -5.35
N THR A 273 -17.53 1.81 -4.94
CA THR A 273 -18.07 3.14 -4.62
C THR A 273 -17.98 4.08 -5.83
N LYS A 274 -19.03 4.89 -6.01
CA LYS A 274 -19.03 6.02 -6.95
C LYS A 274 -18.62 7.34 -6.29
N ASP A 275 -18.43 7.34 -4.97
CA ASP A 275 -18.06 8.53 -4.23
C ASP A 275 -16.59 8.91 -4.51
N ILE A 276 -16.41 10.10 -5.10
CA ILE A 276 -15.11 10.66 -5.45
C ILE A 276 -14.29 10.99 -4.20
N GLU A 277 -14.93 11.46 -3.12
CA GLU A 277 -14.22 11.81 -1.89
C GLU A 277 -13.71 10.55 -1.17
N ALA A 278 -14.50 9.47 -1.19
CA ALA A 278 -14.03 8.16 -0.73
C ALA A 278 -12.81 7.66 -1.51
N LYS A 279 -12.80 7.80 -2.85
CA LYS A 279 -11.65 7.42 -3.69
C LYS A 279 -10.41 8.27 -3.37
N LYS A 280 -10.56 9.59 -3.21
CA LYS A 280 -9.49 10.50 -2.76
C LYS A 280 -8.94 10.10 -1.40
N MET A 281 -9.81 9.69 -0.47
CA MET A 281 -9.41 9.20 0.84
C MET A 281 -8.51 7.96 0.72
N VAL A 282 -8.87 6.99 -0.12
CA VAL A 282 -8.06 5.78 -0.32
C VAL A 282 -6.68 6.12 -0.88
N ILE A 283 -6.58 7.05 -1.85
CA ILE A 283 -5.30 7.51 -2.39
C ILE A 283 -4.45 8.17 -1.28
N LYS A 284 -5.06 9.01 -0.44
CA LYS A 284 -4.38 9.65 0.70
C LYS A 284 -3.88 8.61 1.71
N CYS A 285 -4.65 7.55 1.98
CA CYS A 285 -4.21 6.43 2.81
C CYS A 285 -3.05 5.67 2.16
N ALA A 286 -3.13 5.38 0.85
CA ALA A 286 -2.03 4.73 0.14
C ALA A 286 -0.74 5.58 0.17
N SER A 287 -0.84 6.91 0.20
CA SER A 287 0.32 7.81 0.30
C SER A 287 1.09 7.71 1.62
N THR A 288 0.52 7.10 2.67
CA THR A 288 1.21 6.92 3.95
C THR A 288 2.14 5.70 3.96
N LEU A 289 1.94 4.75 3.02
CA LEU A 289 2.75 3.54 2.89
C LEU A 289 4.18 3.86 2.43
N GLU A 290 5.15 3.06 2.83
CA GLU A 290 6.50 3.13 2.26
C GLU A 290 6.49 2.60 0.80
N LEU A 291 7.53 2.89 0.00
CA LEU A 291 7.50 2.62 -1.45
C LEU A 291 7.24 1.13 -1.77
N ASP A 292 7.95 0.22 -1.11
CA ASP A 292 7.80 -1.22 -1.34
C ASP A 292 6.39 -1.74 -0.99
N GLU A 293 5.81 -1.20 0.08
CA GLU A 293 4.45 -1.51 0.52
C GLU A 293 3.42 -1.00 -0.48
N LEU A 294 3.60 0.23 -0.97
CA LEU A 294 2.74 0.84 -1.98
C LEU A 294 2.78 0.05 -3.29
N ILE A 295 3.98 -0.36 -3.75
CA ILE A 295 4.16 -1.21 -4.93
C ILE A 295 3.36 -2.51 -4.76
N MET A 296 3.53 -3.19 -3.64
CA MET A 296 2.86 -4.45 -3.36
C MET A 296 1.33 -4.30 -3.34
N VAL A 297 0.80 -3.30 -2.63
CA VAL A 297 -0.64 -3.06 -2.51
C VAL A 297 -1.25 -2.69 -3.85
N THR A 298 -0.61 -1.79 -4.60
CA THR A 298 -1.08 -1.35 -5.93
C THR A 298 -1.09 -2.51 -6.92
N THR A 299 -0.03 -3.30 -6.95
CA THR A 299 0.08 -4.49 -7.81
C THR A 299 -1.01 -5.50 -7.48
N ARG A 300 -1.18 -5.84 -6.19
CA ARG A 300 -2.23 -6.76 -5.73
C ARG A 300 -3.62 -6.28 -6.11
N HIS A 301 -3.90 -4.99 -5.93
CA HIS A 301 -5.18 -4.39 -6.28
C HIS A 301 -5.51 -4.57 -7.77
N PHE A 302 -4.56 -4.29 -8.67
CA PHE A 302 -4.79 -4.41 -10.11
C PHE A 302 -4.89 -5.87 -10.59
N TYR A 303 -4.14 -6.80 -10.00
CA TYR A 303 -4.32 -8.23 -10.29
C TYR A 303 -5.69 -8.76 -9.84
N GLN A 304 -6.24 -8.23 -8.74
CA GLN A 304 -7.54 -8.66 -8.22
C GLN A 304 -8.72 -8.03 -8.95
N ASN A 305 -8.64 -6.73 -9.27
CA ASN A 305 -9.79 -5.95 -9.74
C ASN A 305 -9.69 -5.50 -11.21
N GLY A 306 -8.55 -5.71 -11.85
CA GLY A 306 -8.25 -5.13 -13.16
C GLY A 306 -8.11 -3.61 -13.13
N ILE A 307 -7.99 -2.99 -14.30
CA ILE A 307 -7.66 -1.55 -14.48
C ILE A 307 -8.90 -0.68 -14.74
N ASN A 308 -10.09 -1.27 -14.75
CA ASN A 308 -11.32 -0.58 -15.14
C ASN A 308 -11.83 0.44 -14.09
N ASN A 309 -11.26 0.45 -12.88
CA ASN A 309 -11.75 1.26 -11.76
C ASN A 309 -10.79 2.42 -11.45
N ASN A 310 -10.78 3.44 -12.30
CA ASN A 310 -10.00 4.65 -12.03
C ASN A 310 -10.45 5.33 -10.74
N LEU A 311 -9.49 5.75 -9.92
CA LEU A 311 -9.76 6.45 -8.66
C LEU A 311 -9.86 7.96 -8.85
N SER A 312 -9.31 8.50 -9.94
CA SER A 312 -9.32 9.93 -10.25
C SER A 312 -9.24 10.17 -11.77
N ASP A 313 -9.88 11.25 -12.22
CA ASP A 313 -9.87 11.68 -13.63
C ASP A 313 -8.85 12.80 -13.92
N ASP A 314 -8.34 13.49 -12.89
CA ASP A 314 -7.41 14.63 -13.05
C ASP A 314 -5.94 14.20 -12.94
N ILE A 315 -5.52 13.29 -13.81
CA ILE A 315 -4.18 12.69 -13.78
C ILE A 315 -3.18 13.47 -14.62
N GLN A 316 -3.65 14.07 -15.71
CA GLN A 316 -2.77 14.78 -16.63
C GLN A 316 -2.06 15.97 -15.96
N GLN A 317 -2.78 16.77 -15.16
CA GLN A 317 -2.16 17.91 -14.47
C GLN A 317 -1.14 17.46 -13.41
N GLN A 318 -1.47 16.43 -12.63
CA GLN A 318 -0.58 15.88 -11.63
C GLN A 318 0.67 15.27 -12.26
N ALA A 319 0.52 14.54 -13.38
CA ALA A 319 1.64 13.97 -14.12
C ALA A 319 2.57 15.05 -14.69
N VAL A 320 2.03 16.14 -15.24
CA VAL A 320 2.82 17.30 -15.69
C VAL A 320 3.63 17.89 -14.54
N LEU A 321 3.00 18.10 -13.37
CA LEU A 321 3.69 18.63 -12.19
C LEU A 321 4.81 17.68 -11.72
N LEU A 322 4.54 16.37 -11.68
CA LEU A 322 5.52 15.36 -11.30
C LEU A 322 6.72 15.34 -12.26
N PHE A 323 6.50 15.29 -13.57
CA PHE A 323 7.57 15.20 -14.57
C PHE A 323 8.37 16.50 -14.71
N ASN A 324 7.79 17.64 -14.36
CA ASN A 324 8.54 18.89 -14.26
C ASN A 324 9.56 18.85 -13.10
N LYS A 325 9.33 18.06 -12.03
CA LYS A 325 10.31 17.89 -10.93
C LYS A 325 11.58 17.16 -11.36
N ILE A 326 11.54 16.35 -12.43
CA ILE A 326 12.71 15.60 -12.94
C ILE A 326 13.74 16.53 -13.58
N LYS A 327 13.29 17.64 -14.20
CA LYS A 327 14.17 18.53 -14.97
C LYS A 327 15.35 19.07 -14.17
N ASP A 328 15.19 19.20 -12.85
CA ASP A 328 16.18 19.80 -11.97
C ASP A 328 16.87 18.80 -11.02
N LYS A 329 16.44 17.53 -10.98
CA LYS A 329 16.87 16.54 -9.98
C LYS A 329 16.89 15.12 -10.51
N SER A 330 17.84 14.31 -10.01
CA SER A 330 17.80 12.86 -10.17
C SER A 330 16.52 12.29 -9.57
N VAL A 331 15.92 11.32 -10.25
CA VAL A 331 14.80 10.53 -9.72
C VAL A 331 15.23 9.85 -8.41
N GLY A 332 14.52 10.17 -7.33
CA GLY A 332 14.67 9.53 -6.02
C GLY A 332 13.44 8.72 -5.61
N GLU A 333 13.48 8.18 -4.39
CA GLU A 333 12.39 7.37 -3.83
C GLU A 333 11.05 8.12 -3.74
N GLU A 334 11.08 9.41 -3.38
CA GLU A 334 9.90 10.27 -3.33
C GLU A 334 9.21 10.39 -4.70
N PHE A 335 9.98 10.54 -5.78
CA PHE A 335 9.45 10.56 -7.14
C PHE A 335 8.79 9.23 -7.49
N SER A 336 9.45 8.11 -7.20
CA SER A 336 8.91 6.76 -7.43
C SER A 336 7.61 6.54 -6.68
N LYS A 337 7.52 7.03 -5.44
CA LYS A 337 6.31 6.95 -4.63
C LYS A 337 5.17 7.78 -5.22
N GLU A 338 5.43 9.03 -5.62
CA GLU A 338 4.43 9.86 -6.31
C GLU A 338 3.96 9.23 -7.63
N LEU A 339 4.87 8.62 -8.42
CA LEU A 339 4.49 7.92 -9.64
C LEU A 339 3.60 6.71 -9.37
N HIS A 340 3.87 5.91 -8.34
CA HIS A 340 3.02 4.79 -7.96
C HIS A 340 1.63 5.25 -7.49
N LEU A 341 1.52 6.40 -6.84
CA LEU A 341 0.22 7.00 -6.51
C LEU A 341 -0.56 7.45 -7.76
N LEU A 342 0.11 7.92 -8.81
CA LEU A 342 -0.55 8.21 -10.09
C LEU A 342 -0.98 6.92 -10.81
N LEU A 343 -0.13 5.89 -10.80
CA LEU A 343 -0.46 4.57 -11.35
C LEU A 343 -1.66 3.96 -10.64
N LEU A 344 -1.73 4.06 -9.31
CA LEU A 344 -2.86 3.60 -8.51
C LEU A 344 -4.16 4.31 -8.90
N GLN A 345 -4.07 5.59 -9.28
CA GLN A 345 -5.24 6.38 -9.68
C GLN A 345 -5.73 6.04 -11.09
N ASN A 346 -4.83 5.97 -12.07
CA ASN A 346 -5.14 5.65 -13.45
C ASN A 346 -3.85 5.16 -14.17
N PRO A 347 -3.63 3.85 -14.28
CA PRO A 347 -2.37 3.33 -14.81
C PRO A 347 -2.26 3.54 -16.33
N GLU A 348 -3.36 3.46 -17.09
CA GLU A 348 -3.32 3.67 -18.54
C GLU A 348 -2.90 5.10 -18.88
N GLN A 349 -3.53 6.11 -18.27
CA GLN A 349 -3.20 7.52 -18.52
C GLN A 349 -1.80 7.87 -18.02
N THR A 350 -1.40 7.36 -16.85
CA THR A 350 -0.07 7.62 -16.29
C THR A 350 1.03 7.03 -17.17
N LEU A 351 0.87 5.76 -17.60
CA LEU A 351 1.83 5.11 -18.50
C LEU A 351 1.87 5.79 -19.87
N SER A 352 0.71 6.17 -20.42
CA SER A 352 0.62 6.89 -21.70
C SER A 352 1.38 8.23 -21.61
N PHE A 353 1.16 9.00 -20.54
CA PHE A 353 1.89 10.25 -20.31
C PHE A 353 3.40 10.03 -20.20
N MET A 354 3.81 9.04 -19.40
CA MET A 354 5.22 8.67 -19.21
C MET A 354 5.89 8.29 -20.55
N PHE A 355 5.26 7.43 -21.35
CA PHE A 355 5.79 7.04 -22.66
C PHE A 355 5.83 8.21 -23.64
N SER A 356 4.81 9.06 -23.67
CA SER A 356 4.79 10.31 -24.45
C SER A 356 6.01 11.18 -24.14
N GLU A 357 6.32 11.41 -22.85
CA GLU A 357 7.46 12.23 -22.46
C GLU A 357 8.80 11.57 -22.83
N CYS A 358 8.94 10.26 -22.68
CA CYS A 358 10.11 9.50 -23.15
C CYS A 358 10.30 9.59 -24.68
N ILE A 359 9.22 9.51 -25.46
CA ILE A 359 9.24 9.60 -26.92
C ILE A 359 9.60 11.02 -27.37
N LYS A 360 9.22 12.06 -26.62
CA LYS A 360 9.59 13.45 -26.92
C LYS A 360 11.03 13.78 -26.57
N ASN A 361 11.57 13.18 -25.50
CA ASN A 361 12.89 13.53 -24.99
C ASN A 361 13.57 12.35 -24.25
N THR A 362 14.75 11.95 -24.74
CA THR A 362 15.57 10.87 -24.19
C THR A 362 16.06 11.12 -22.76
N PHE A 363 16.09 12.38 -22.33
CA PHE A 363 16.34 12.74 -20.95
C PHE A 363 15.42 11.96 -19.98
N TYR A 364 14.14 11.80 -20.34
CA TYR A 364 13.20 11.05 -19.49
C TYR A 364 13.48 9.55 -19.49
N VAL A 365 13.91 8.97 -20.62
CA VAL A 365 14.31 7.56 -20.70
C VAL A 365 15.44 7.27 -19.72
N TYR A 366 16.48 8.10 -19.72
CA TYR A 366 17.64 7.94 -18.83
C TYR A 366 17.25 8.04 -17.35
N ASN A 367 16.43 9.04 -16.99
CA ASN A 367 16.03 9.26 -15.61
C ASN A 367 15.05 8.20 -15.09
N LEU A 368 14.16 7.68 -15.94
CA LEU A 368 13.14 6.70 -15.56
C LEU A 368 13.63 5.25 -15.65
N LYS A 369 14.81 5.01 -16.21
CA LYS A 369 15.37 3.66 -16.40
C LYS A 369 15.35 2.82 -15.11
N ASN A 370 15.67 3.42 -13.98
CA ASN A 370 15.69 2.74 -12.68
C ASN A 370 14.29 2.53 -12.07
N ILE A 371 13.26 3.20 -12.60
CA ILE A 371 11.88 3.06 -12.14
C ILE A 371 11.16 1.94 -12.91
N PHE A 372 11.48 1.72 -14.18
CA PHE A 372 10.77 0.70 -14.99
C PHE A 372 10.60 -0.65 -14.27
N PRO A 373 11.62 -1.21 -13.57
CA PRO A 373 11.44 -2.45 -12.83
C PRO A 373 10.33 -2.43 -11.78
N SER A 374 10.13 -1.32 -11.05
CA SER A 374 9.12 -1.24 -9.98
C SER A 374 7.69 -1.12 -10.51
N ILE A 375 7.51 -0.53 -11.70
CA ILE A 375 6.19 -0.37 -12.33
C ILE A 375 5.83 -1.52 -13.29
N ARG A 376 6.73 -2.48 -13.52
CA ARG A 376 6.57 -3.57 -14.49
C ARG A 376 5.35 -4.44 -14.23
N GLU A 377 5.16 -4.86 -12.99
CA GLU A 377 4.06 -5.74 -12.62
C GLU A 377 2.69 -5.06 -12.81
N ILE A 378 2.61 -3.74 -12.62
CA ILE A 378 1.38 -2.97 -12.88
C ILE A 378 1.15 -2.86 -14.40
N ALA A 379 2.20 -2.60 -15.17
CA ALA A 379 2.13 -2.47 -16.62
C ALA A 379 1.76 -3.78 -17.34
N SER A 380 2.08 -4.94 -16.75
CA SER A 380 1.74 -6.24 -17.32
C SER A 380 0.26 -6.62 -17.13
N VAL A 381 -0.44 -6.06 -16.14
CA VAL A 381 -1.87 -6.32 -15.90
C VAL A 381 -2.68 -5.93 -17.14
N ASN A 382 -3.39 -6.91 -17.70
CA ASN A 382 -4.19 -6.79 -18.92
C ASN A 382 -3.45 -6.13 -20.10
N SER A 383 -2.11 -6.30 -20.16
CA SER A 383 -1.24 -5.68 -21.17
C SER A 383 -1.35 -4.15 -21.21
N THR A 384 -1.68 -3.49 -20.09
CA THR A 384 -1.95 -2.04 -20.05
C THR A 384 -0.77 -1.21 -20.50
N GLY A 385 0.45 -1.59 -20.13
CA GLY A 385 1.66 -0.88 -20.57
C GLY A 385 1.86 -0.97 -22.08
N ILE A 386 1.60 -2.12 -22.70
CA ILE A 386 1.71 -2.29 -24.16
C ILE A 386 0.62 -1.48 -24.86
N ASN A 387 -0.62 -1.53 -24.34
CA ASN A 387 -1.74 -0.77 -24.89
C ASN A 387 -1.49 0.74 -24.82
N ALA A 388 -0.98 1.23 -23.68
CA ALA A 388 -0.59 2.62 -23.50
C ALA A 388 0.52 3.04 -24.47
N LEU A 389 1.57 2.22 -24.61
CA LEU A 389 2.67 2.50 -25.54
C LEU A 389 2.22 2.49 -27.00
N ASN A 390 1.39 1.53 -27.41
CA ASN A 390 0.84 1.48 -28.77
C ASN A 390 -0.07 2.67 -29.08
N LYS A 391 -0.85 3.14 -28.10
CA LYS A 391 -1.67 4.36 -28.22
C LYS A 391 -0.81 5.60 -28.43
N GLU A 392 0.32 5.70 -27.72
CA GLU A 392 1.27 6.79 -27.93
C GLU A 392 1.99 6.70 -29.27
N ILE A 393 2.36 5.50 -29.72
CA ILE A 393 2.94 5.28 -31.06
C ILE A 393 1.96 5.69 -32.16
N ALA A 394 0.67 5.35 -32.01
CA ALA A 394 -0.36 5.74 -32.96
C ALA A 394 -0.56 7.26 -33.02
N SER A 395 -0.34 7.96 -31.91
CA SER A 395 -0.50 9.41 -31.80
C SER A 395 0.77 10.19 -32.19
N ASN A 396 1.94 9.57 -32.05
CA ASN A 396 3.27 10.17 -32.26
C ASN A 396 4.14 9.26 -33.13
N THR A 397 3.69 8.92 -34.34
CA THR A 397 4.38 7.95 -35.22
C THR A 397 5.86 8.27 -35.41
N PRO A 398 6.74 7.25 -35.47
CA PRO A 398 8.17 7.44 -35.71
C PRO A 398 8.46 8.29 -36.96
N ASN A 399 9.37 9.24 -36.82
CA ASN A 399 9.86 10.13 -37.86
C ASN A 399 11.32 10.53 -37.56
N GLU A 400 11.93 11.31 -38.45
CA GLU A 400 13.33 11.75 -38.32
C GLU A 400 13.66 12.39 -36.96
N GLN A 401 12.72 13.14 -36.37
CA GLN A 401 12.95 13.90 -35.14
C GLN A 401 12.86 13.04 -33.87
N ASN A 402 12.05 11.97 -33.88
CA ASN A 402 11.78 11.16 -32.69
C ASN A 402 12.22 9.68 -32.81
N CYS A 403 12.69 9.21 -33.97
CA CYS A 403 13.12 7.81 -34.19
C CYS A 403 14.19 7.39 -33.16
N LYS A 404 15.18 8.25 -32.92
CA LYS A 404 16.22 8.01 -31.91
C LYS A 404 15.64 7.85 -30.50
N ASN A 405 14.60 8.61 -30.15
CA ASN A 405 13.97 8.53 -28.83
C ASN A 405 13.23 7.21 -28.66
N TYR A 406 12.60 6.70 -29.72
CA TYR A 406 12.01 5.35 -29.73
C TYR A 406 13.05 4.25 -29.53
N ILE A 407 14.17 4.33 -30.24
CA ILE A 407 15.29 3.39 -30.10
C ILE A 407 15.77 3.35 -28.65
N GLU A 408 16.03 4.52 -28.06
CA GLU A 408 16.51 4.61 -26.68
C GLU A 408 15.47 4.09 -25.67
N LEU A 409 14.19 4.45 -25.85
CA LEU A 409 13.10 3.96 -25.00
C LEU A 409 12.98 2.44 -25.06
N LEU A 410 12.83 1.86 -26.25
CA LEU A 410 12.61 0.42 -26.39
C LEU A 410 13.82 -0.39 -25.92
N ASN A 411 15.04 0.06 -26.23
CA ASN A 411 16.25 -0.57 -25.69
C ASN A 411 16.28 -0.51 -24.17
N ALA A 412 15.95 0.63 -23.55
CA ALA A 412 15.89 0.74 -22.10
C ALA A 412 14.84 -0.20 -21.49
N LEU A 413 13.68 -0.35 -22.12
CA LEU A 413 12.63 -1.27 -21.67
C LEU A 413 13.06 -2.74 -21.78
N VAL A 414 13.79 -3.13 -22.84
CA VAL A 414 14.34 -4.49 -22.96
C VAL A 414 15.47 -4.71 -21.96
N GLU A 415 16.41 -3.77 -21.85
CA GLU A 415 17.60 -3.89 -20.99
C GLU A 415 17.23 -4.09 -19.51
N VAL A 416 16.23 -3.36 -19.01
CA VAL A 416 15.77 -3.49 -17.61
C VAL A 416 14.75 -4.62 -17.42
N ASN A 417 14.56 -5.48 -18.43
CA ASN A 417 13.57 -6.56 -18.44
C ASN A 417 12.15 -6.08 -18.10
N PHE A 418 11.79 -4.89 -18.59
CA PHE A 418 10.41 -4.40 -18.53
C PHE A 418 9.51 -5.17 -19.49
N TYR A 419 10.02 -5.40 -20.71
CA TYR A 419 9.46 -6.30 -21.70
C TYR A 419 10.54 -7.22 -22.24
N THR A 420 10.14 -8.43 -22.67
CA THR A 420 11.05 -9.23 -23.50
C THR A 420 11.09 -8.65 -24.91
N VAL A 421 12.21 -8.86 -25.60
CA VAL A 421 12.36 -8.46 -27.01
C VAL A 421 11.27 -9.08 -27.90
N GLU A 422 10.85 -10.33 -27.63
CA GLU A 422 9.78 -10.98 -28.39
C GLU A 422 8.45 -10.25 -28.24
N VAL A 423 8.13 -9.78 -27.03
CA VAL A 423 6.92 -8.99 -26.76
C VAL A 423 6.98 -7.64 -27.48
N VAL A 424 8.11 -6.94 -27.41
CA VAL A 424 8.30 -5.66 -28.12
C VAL A 424 8.15 -5.85 -29.63
N VAL A 425 8.81 -6.87 -30.19
CA VAL A 425 8.74 -7.17 -31.62
C VAL A 425 7.31 -7.52 -32.04
N ALA A 426 6.65 -8.45 -31.33
CA ALA A 426 5.34 -8.97 -31.75
C ALA A 426 4.20 -7.97 -31.51
N ALA A 427 4.22 -7.24 -30.39
CA ALA A 427 3.10 -6.40 -29.99
C ALA A 427 3.24 -4.92 -30.39
N ILE A 428 4.46 -4.46 -30.70
CA ILE A 428 4.74 -3.05 -30.99
C ILE A 428 5.29 -2.88 -32.41
N ILE A 429 6.43 -3.51 -32.70
CA ILE A 429 7.15 -3.27 -33.95
C ILE A 429 6.43 -3.91 -35.15
N LEU A 430 6.03 -5.17 -35.06
CA LEU A 430 5.40 -5.88 -36.17
C LEU A 430 4.08 -5.20 -36.62
N PRO A 431 3.16 -4.79 -35.73
CA PRO A 431 1.98 -4.03 -36.12
C PRO A 431 2.31 -2.70 -36.80
N LEU A 432 3.34 -1.98 -36.33
CA LEU A 432 3.80 -0.73 -36.94
C LEU A 432 4.33 -0.96 -38.37
N LEU A 433 5.14 -2.00 -38.57
CA LEU A 433 5.67 -2.36 -39.88
C LEU A 433 4.56 -2.84 -40.83
N GLN A 434 3.60 -3.63 -40.33
CA GLN A 434 2.46 -4.10 -41.11
C GLN A 434 1.56 -2.95 -41.57
N LYS A 435 1.24 -2.03 -40.66
CA LYS A 435 0.44 -0.84 -40.98
C LYS A 435 1.13 0.01 -42.04
N SER A 436 2.38 0.43 -41.81
CA SER A 436 3.13 1.29 -42.72
C SER A 436 3.31 0.65 -44.11
N PHE A 437 3.62 -0.65 -44.17
CA PHE A 437 3.70 -1.38 -45.44
C PHE A 437 2.36 -1.44 -46.19
N SER A 438 1.25 -1.70 -45.48
CA SER A 438 -0.09 -1.75 -46.07
C SER A 438 -0.56 -0.39 -46.61
N GLU A 439 -0.20 0.69 -45.91
CA GLU A 439 -0.49 2.07 -46.29
C GLU A 439 0.49 2.62 -47.35
N LYS A 440 1.54 1.86 -47.67
CA LYS A 440 2.66 2.25 -48.55
C LYS A 440 3.40 3.49 -48.06
N ASP A 441 3.45 3.69 -46.75
CA ASP A 441 4.25 4.73 -46.11
C ASP A 441 5.68 4.20 -45.88
N TYR A 442 6.52 4.33 -46.91
CA TYR A 442 7.88 3.78 -46.88
C TYR A 442 8.82 4.51 -45.94
N GLU A 443 8.55 5.78 -45.62
CA GLU A 443 9.32 6.53 -44.62
C GLU A 443 9.03 6.00 -43.22
N LEU A 444 7.75 5.84 -42.86
CA LEU A 444 7.39 5.22 -41.59
C LEU A 444 7.90 3.78 -41.48
N LEU A 445 7.84 3.03 -42.59
CA LEU A 445 8.37 1.66 -42.65
C LEU A 445 9.89 1.63 -42.42
N LYS A 446 10.63 2.57 -43.02
CA LYS A 446 12.07 2.74 -42.81
C LYS A 446 12.38 3.00 -41.33
N TYR A 447 11.70 3.95 -40.69
CA TYR A 447 11.92 4.21 -39.26
C TYR A 447 11.54 3.01 -38.37
N GLY A 448 10.46 2.30 -38.69
CA GLY A 448 10.11 1.06 -38.01
C GLY A 448 11.20 0.00 -38.11
N LEU A 449 11.84 -0.12 -39.28
CA LEU A 449 12.97 -1.04 -39.49
C LEU A 449 14.23 -0.56 -38.76
N GLU A 450 14.50 0.74 -38.72
CA GLU A 450 15.64 1.30 -37.96
C GLU A 450 15.51 0.97 -36.46
N ILE A 451 14.30 1.10 -35.90
CA ILE A 451 13.99 0.71 -34.52
C ILE A 451 14.17 -0.81 -34.32
N LEU A 452 13.73 -1.63 -35.28
CA LEU A 452 13.95 -3.08 -35.22
C LEU A 452 15.44 -3.43 -35.28
N ASN A 453 16.19 -2.72 -36.12
CA ASN A 453 17.63 -2.87 -36.32
C ASN A 453 18.40 -2.55 -35.03
N SER A 454 17.93 -1.63 -34.19
CA SER A 454 18.56 -1.37 -32.90
C SER A 454 18.37 -2.49 -31.88
N LEU A 455 17.31 -3.30 -32.02
CA LEU A 455 16.97 -4.41 -31.12
C LEU A 455 17.59 -5.75 -31.56
N LYS A 456 18.23 -5.81 -32.74
CA LYS A 456 18.61 -7.06 -33.41
C LYS A 456 19.49 -8.01 -32.62
N GLU A 457 20.36 -7.50 -31.74
CA GLU A 457 21.25 -8.31 -30.88
C GLU A 457 20.49 -9.16 -29.85
N ASN A 458 19.21 -8.84 -29.64
CA ASN A 458 18.33 -9.58 -28.75
C ASN A 458 17.35 -10.48 -29.53
N ILE A 459 17.31 -10.41 -30.87
CA ILE A 459 16.33 -11.14 -31.69
C ILE A 459 16.89 -12.50 -32.07
N PHE A 460 16.42 -13.53 -31.38
CA PHE A 460 16.74 -14.91 -31.72
C PHE A 460 15.71 -15.49 -32.71
N LEU A 461 16.21 -16.28 -33.66
CA LEU A 461 15.37 -17.10 -34.56
C LEU A 461 14.66 -18.19 -33.77
N LYS A 462 13.45 -17.90 -33.33
CA LYS A 462 12.54 -18.80 -32.61
C LYS A 462 11.18 -18.84 -33.32
N LYS A 463 10.30 -19.73 -32.88
CA LYS A 463 8.94 -19.85 -33.44
C LYS A 463 8.14 -18.55 -33.27
N GLU A 464 8.38 -17.83 -32.18
CA GLU A 464 7.73 -16.56 -31.85
C GLU A 464 8.12 -15.43 -32.82
N THR A 465 9.30 -15.50 -33.46
CA THR A 465 9.80 -14.50 -34.40
C THR A 465 9.59 -14.87 -35.88
N GLU A 466 9.03 -16.05 -36.18
CA GLU A 466 8.78 -16.54 -37.54
C GLU A 466 7.87 -15.59 -38.36
N ALA A 467 6.86 -15.02 -37.72
CA ALA A 467 5.96 -14.05 -38.33
C ALA A 467 6.71 -12.77 -38.77
N LEU A 468 7.68 -12.31 -37.97
CA LEU A 468 8.52 -11.17 -38.32
C LEU A 468 9.36 -11.48 -39.56
N PHE A 469 10.11 -12.59 -39.58
CA PHE A 469 10.98 -12.91 -40.72
C PHE A 469 10.20 -13.12 -42.01
N SER A 470 9.06 -13.81 -41.92
CA SER A 470 8.15 -13.98 -43.07
C SER A 470 7.69 -12.63 -43.61
N PHE A 471 7.41 -11.68 -42.72
CA PHE A 471 7.04 -10.32 -43.10
C PHE A 471 8.20 -9.53 -43.71
N LEU A 472 9.42 -9.61 -43.15
CA LEU A 472 10.62 -8.98 -43.71
C LEU A 472 10.93 -9.50 -45.13
N PHE A 473 10.79 -10.80 -45.38
CA PHE A 473 10.95 -11.34 -46.74
C PHE A 473 9.91 -10.81 -47.73
N ASN A 474 8.66 -10.59 -47.28
CA ASN A 474 7.63 -9.96 -48.10
C ASN A 474 7.97 -8.49 -48.40
N ILE A 475 8.46 -7.74 -47.42
CA ILE A 475 8.97 -6.37 -47.63
C ILE A 475 10.06 -6.37 -48.69
N ILE A 476 11.07 -7.24 -48.56
CA ILE A 476 12.18 -7.33 -49.55
C ILE A 476 11.65 -7.64 -50.94
N LYS A 477 10.70 -8.59 -51.05
CA LYS A 477 10.14 -8.99 -52.34
C LYS A 477 9.39 -7.85 -53.04
N ASP A 478 8.58 -7.11 -52.30
CA ASP A 478 7.65 -6.12 -52.86
C ASP A 478 8.29 -4.72 -52.99
N CYS A 479 9.28 -4.40 -52.14
CA CYS A 479 10.02 -3.13 -52.20
C CYS A 479 11.27 -3.22 -53.07
N ARG A 480 11.70 -4.39 -53.55
CA ARG A 480 12.88 -4.50 -54.43
C ARG A 480 12.69 -3.68 -55.71
N CYS A 481 13.51 -2.64 -55.86
CA CYS A 481 13.52 -1.81 -57.06
C CYS A 481 13.83 -2.66 -58.30
N LYS A 482 13.01 -2.49 -59.34
CA LYS A 482 13.30 -3.03 -60.68
C LYS A 482 14.19 -2.02 -61.42
N PHE A 483 14.92 -2.49 -62.43
CA PHE A 483 15.91 -1.69 -63.16
C PHE A 483 15.38 -0.32 -63.67
N MET A 484 14.07 -0.19 -63.91
CA MET A 484 13.43 1.04 -64.40
C MET A 484 12.56 1.78 -63.37
N GLU A 485 12.40 1.24 -62.15
CA GLU A 485 11.56 1.79 -61.09
C GLU A 485 12.44 2.04 -59.85
N PHE A 486 13.21 3.13 -59.90
CA PHE A 486 14.08 3.52 -58.80
C PHE A 486 13.33 4.40 -57.80
N ASP A 487 13.26 3.93 -56.56
CA ASP A 487 12.67 4.63 -55.43
C ASP A 487 13.66 4.50 -54.26
N ILE A 488 14.14 5.65 -53.78
CA ILE A 488 15.18 5.72 -52.74
C ILE A 488 14.66 5.13 -51.43
N ALA A 489 13.43 5.47 -51.03
CA ALA A 489 12.84 5.01 -49.78
C ALA A 489 12.67 3.48 -49.79
N LYS A 490 12.20 2.93 -50.92
CA LYS A 490 12.11 1.47 -51.09
C LYS A 490 13.47 0.78 -51.00
N GLN A 491 14.51 1.37 -51.60
CA GLN A 491 15.86 0.80 -51.54
C GLN A 491 16.40 0.79 -50.11
N GLU A 492 16.18 1.85 -49.34
CA GLU A 492 16.58 1.93 -47.93
C GLU A 492 15.82 0.91 -47.07
N VAL A 493 14.50 0.76 -47.26
CA VAL A 493 13.68 -0.27 -46.62
C VAL A 493 14.22 -1.68 -46.89
N VAL A 494 14.58 -1.99 -48.14
CA VAL A 494 15.17 -3.29 -48.50
C VAL A 494 16.53 -3.47 -47.83
N LYS A 495 17.37 -2.43 -47.85
CA LYS A 495 18.69 -2.46 -47.22
C LYS A 495 18.58 -2.77 -45.72
N GLU A 496 17.78 -2.02 -44.96
CA GLU A 496 17.58 -2.24 -43.52
C GLU A 496 17.00 -3.64 -43.24
N SER A 497 16.04 -4.10 -44.04
CA SER A 497 15.47 -5.46 -43.90
C SER A 497 16.53 -6.55 -44.08
N VAL A 498 17.42 -6.40 -45.06
CA VAL A 498 18.51 -7.35 -45.31
C VAL A 498 19.52 -7.33 -44.17
N GLU A 499 19.91 -6.15 -43.67
CA GLU A 499 20.86 -6.03 -42.55
C GLU A 499 20.34 -6.70 -41.27
N ILE A 500 19.04 -6.57 -40.99
CA ILE A 500 18.40 -7.22 -39.84
C ILE A 500 18.44 -8.75 -40.00
N ILE A 501 18.05 -9.25 -41.19
CA ILE A 501 18.06 -10.69 -41.48
C ILE A 501 19.48 -11.25 -41.38
N GLU A 502 20.45 -10.59 -42.01
CA GLU A 502 21.85 -11.01 -42.03
C GLU A 502 22.39 -11.14 -40.60
N LYS A 503 22.21 -10.11 -39.76
CA LYS A 503 22.71 -10.14 -38.38
C LYS A 503 22.00 -11.19 -37.51
N CYS A 504 20.68 -11.33 -37.60
CA CYS A 504 19.96 -12.37 -36.86
C CYS A 504 20.36 -13.78 -37.33
N CYS A 505 20.63 -13.96 -38.63
CA CYS A 505 21.14 -15.21 -39.17
C CYS A 505 22.56 -15.50 -38.67
N ASP A 506 23.45 -14.51 -38.66
CA ASP A 506 24.81 -14.65 -38.17
C ASP A 506 24.84 -15.07 -36.70
N GLU A 507 24.03 -14.43 -35.84
CA GLU A 507 23.91 -14.81 -34.42
C GLU A 507 23.33 -16.23 -34.24
N CYS A 508 22.36 -16.63 -35.06
CA CYS A 508 21.80 -17.98 -35.04
C CYS A 508 22.81 -19.04 -35.51
N ILE A 509 23.60 -18.72 -36.53
CA ILE A 509 24.64 -19.61 -37.06
C ILE A 509 25.79 -19.70 -36.05
N GLN A 510 26.24 -18.58 -35.48
CA GLN A 510 27.31 -18.54 -34.48
C GLN A 510 26.92 -19.29 -33.20
N SER A 511 25.70 -19.09 -32.68
CA SER A 511 25.23 -19.82 -31.49
C SER A 511 25.14 -21.33 -31.74
N LYS A 512 24.66 -21.77 -32.92
CA LYS A 512 24.67 -23.18 -33.31
C LYS A 512 26.09 -23.73 -33.51
N LEU A 513 27.01 -22.93 -34.03
CA LEU A 513 28.42 -23.32 -34.18
C LEU A 513 29.10 -23.47 -32.82
N GLN A 514 28.88 -22.54 -31.88
CA GLN A 514 29.41 -22.62 -30.52
C GLN A 514 28.86 -23.84 -29.78
N SER A 515 27.54 -24.07 -29.82
CA SER A 515 26.91 -25.28 -29.28
C SER A 515 27.51 -26.56 -29.89
N LEU A 516 27.75 -26.57 -31.21
CA LEU A 516 28.35 -27.72 -31.87
C LEU A 516 29.82 -27.92 -31.46
N GLU A 517 30.60 -26.85 -31.29
CA GLU A 517 31.98 -26.92 -30.82
C GLU A 517 32.08 -27.41 -29.37
N GLU A 518 31.19 -26.95 -28.49
CA GLU A 518 31.07 -27.44 -27.11
C GLU A 518 30.71 -28.93 -27.09
N ASP A 519 29.68 -29.33 -27.85
CA ASP A 519 29.28 -30.74 -28.02
C ASP A 519 30.45 -31.59 -28.55
N VAL A 520 31.18 -31.09 -29.54
CA VAL A 520 32.37 -31.74 -30.10
C VAL A 520 33.48 -31.87 -29.07
N ASN A 521 33.70 -30.87 -28.22
CA ASN A 521 34.70 -30.90 -27.16
C ASN A 521 34.30 -31.88 -26.03
N VAL A 522 33.03 -31.89 -25.63
CA VAL A 522 32.47 -32.87 -24.70
C VAL A 522 32.63 -34.27 -25.27
N THR A 523 32.32 -34.46 -26.56
CA THR A 523 32.50 -35.73 -27.27
C THR A 523 33.95 -36.19 -27.27
N LYS A 524 34.91 -35.30 -27.56
CA LYS A 524 36.34 -35.59 -27.47
C LYS A 524 36.78 -35.95 -26.04
N ASN A 525 36.25 -35.28 -25.03
CA ASN A 525 36.59 -35.53 -23.63
C ASN A 525 36.01 -36.87 -23.14
N ILE A 526 34.76 -37.18 -23.49
CA ILE A 526 34.16 -38.48 -23.19
C ILE A 526 34.95 -39.59 -23.88
N CYS A 527 35.31 -39.45 -25.17
CA CYS A 527 36.14 -40.45 -25.84
C CYS A 527 37.55 -40.58 -25.22
N ARG A 528 38.13 -39.51 -24.64
CA ARG A 528 39.38 -39.61 -23.85
C ARG A 528 39.17 -40.40 -22.56
N LEU A 529 38.04 -40.24 -21.88
CA LEU A 529 37.71 -41.01 -20.69
C LEU A 529 37.44 -42.49 -21.03
N LEU A 530 36.76 -42.76 -22.14
CA LEU A 530 36.47 -44.11 -22.63
C LEU A 530 37.75 -44.90 -22.94
N LYS A 531 38.83 -44.22 -23.35
CA LYS A 531 40.15 -44.85 -23.55
C LYS A 531 40.71 -45.49 -22.27
N ASP A 532 40.45 -44.91 -21.11
CA ASP A 532 41.01 -45.37 -19.84
C ASP A 532 40.17 -46.47 -19.17
N ILE A 533 39.05 -46.88 -19.78
CA ILE A 533 38.21 -47.98 -19.27
C ILE A 533 38.86 -49.32 -19.67
N PRO A 534 39.25 -50.17 -18.70
CA PRO A 534 39.85 -51.47 -18.99
C PRO A 534 38.82 -52.47 -19.54
N GLU A 535 39.26 -53.32 -20.46
CA GLU A 535 38.43 -54.33 -21.12
C GLU A 535 37.98 -55.43 -20.12
N GLY A 536 36.73 -55.88 -20.22
CA GLY A 536 36.22 -57.05 -19.47
C GLY A 536 35.73 -56.82 -18.03
N ASN A 537 35.47 -55.56 -17.61
CA ASN A 537 35.03 -55.24 -16.24
C ASN A 537 33.56 -54.76 -16.16
N LEU A 538 32.98 -54.74 -14.95
CA LEU A 538 31.63 -54.21 -14.62
C LEU A 538 31.40 -52.74 -15.10
N LYS A 539 32.47 -52.02 -15.41
CA LYS A 539 32.45 -50.64 -15.94
C LYS A 539 32.16 -50.52 -17.44
N SER A 540 31.99 -51.63 -18.15
CA SER A 540 31.64 -51.65 -19.58
C SER A 540 30.23 -51.08 -19.86
N GLU A 541 29.27 -51.32 -18.96
CA GLU A 541 27.92 -50.74 -19.05
C GLU A 541 27.92 -49.22 -18.80
N GLU A 542 28.78 -48.74 -17.91
CA GLU A 542 28.99 -47.30 -17.67
C GLU A 542 29.62 -46.64 -18.90
N GLY A 543 30.58 -47.30 -19.55
CA GLY A 543 31.18 -46.84 -20.81
C GLY A 543 30.18 -46.76 -21.97
N LEU A 544 29.30 -47.76 -22.11
CA LEU A 544 28.20 -47.72 -23.08
C LEU A 544 27.21 -46.59 -22.78
N SER A 545 26.90 -46.36 -21.50
CA SER A 545 26.03 -45.26 -21.07
C SER A 545 26.64 -43.89 -21.41
N LEU A 546 27.94 -43.70 -21.19
CA LEU A 546 28.66 -42.48 -21.57
C LEU A 546 28.72 -42.28 -23.09
N ALA A 547 28.94 -43.37 -23.85
CA ALA A 547 28.96 -43.31 -25.30
C ALA A 547 27.58 -42.99 -25.90
N ASN A 548 26.49 -43.42 -25.26
CA ASN A 548 25.11 -43.07 -25.64
C ASN A 548 24.72 -41.61 -25.35
N LEU A 549 25.49 -40.88 -24.53
CA LEU A 549 25.29 -39.45 -24.30
C LEU A 549 25.86 -38.58 -25.43
N LEU A 550 26.61 -39.18 -26.38
CA LEU A 550 27.21 -38.46 -27.49
C LEU A 550 26.18 -38.18 -28.58
N SER A 551 26.12 -36.93 -29.06
CA SER A 551 25.19 -36.57 -30.12
C SER A 551 25.67 -37.10 -31.48
N ASN A 552 24.75 -37.63 -32.29
CA ASN A 552 25.09 -38.07 -33.66
C ASN A 552 25.66 -36.94 -34.53
N ILE A 553 25.32 -35.68 -34.20
CA ILE A 553 25.78 -34.51 -34.93
C ILE A 553 27.27 -34.23 -34.62
N SER A 554 27.67 -34.32 -33.35
CA SER A 554 29.08 -34.13 -32.94
C SER A 554 29.99 -35.26 -33.43
N LEU A 555 29.50 -36.51 -33.43
CA LEU A 555 30.25 -37.65 -33.96
C LEU A 555 30.46 -37.53 -35.48
N ARG A 556 29.43 -37.09 -36.23
CA ARG A 556 29.51 -36.88 -37.68
C ARG A 556 30.46 -35.73 -38.04
N SER A 557 30.45 -34.64 -37.29
CA SER A 557 31.34 -33.51 -37.55
C SER A 557 32.82 -33.87 -37.32
N LEU A 558 33.10 -34.86 -36.47
CA LEU A 558 34.44 -35.37 -36.20
C LEU A 558 34.95 -36.44 -37.17
N ARG A 559 34.14 -36.87 -38.15
CA ARG A 559 34.48 -37.94 -39.09
C ARG A 559 35.82 -37.74 -39.82
N THR A 560 36.19 -36.50 -40.11
CA THR A 560 37.44 -36.16 -40.82
C THR A 560 38.57 -35.75 -39.88
N ASP A 561 38.33 -35.67 -38.56
CA ASP A 561 39.36 -35.30 -37.58
C ASP A 561 40.27 -36.50 -37.31
N LYS A 562 41.49 -36.45 -37.88
CA LYS A 562 42.51 -37.50 -37.70
C LYS A 562 42.83 -37.77 -36.23
N LYS A 563 42.83 -36.75 -35.36
CA LYS A 563 43.11 -36.92 -33.93
C LYS A 563 41.98 -37.67 -33.25
N PHE A 564 40.73 -37.39 -33.64
CA PHE A 564 39.57 -38.13 -33.14
C PHE A 564 39.56 -39.58 -33.61
N ALA A 565 39.88 -39.85 -34.88
CA ALA A 565 40.01 -41.22 -35.38
C ALA A 565 41.07 -42.02 -34.59
N CYS A 566 42.23 -41.42 -34.30
CA CYS A 566 43.24 -42.03 -33.44
C CYS A 566 42.73 -42.25 -32.00
N LEU A 567 41.93 -41.32 -31.48
CA LEU A 567 41.32 -41.43 -30.15
C LEU A 567 40.33 -42.60 -30.07
N LEU A 568 39.45 -42.74 -31.08
CA LEU A 568 38.51 -43.86 -31.21
C LEU A 568 39.24 -45.21 -31.24
N VAL A 569 40.27 -45.34 -32.07
CA VAL A 569 41.09 -46.57 -32.15
C VAL A 569 41.84 -46.86 -30.84
N SER A 570 42.05 -45.85 -30.00
CA SER A 570 42.68 -46.01 -28.69
C SER A 570 41.72 -46.48 -27.59
N ILE A 571 40.41 -46.59 -27.86
CA ILE A 571 39.44 -47.12 -26.88
C ILE A 571 39.62 -48.63 -26.78
N ASN A 572 39.98 -49.11 -25.58
CA ASN A 572 40.31 -50.52 -25.34
C ASN A 572 39.09 -51.45 -25.45
N GLU A 573 37.89 -50.96 -25.15
CA GLU A 573 36.66 -51.75 -25.23
C GLU A 573 36.13 -51.77 -26.68
N SER A 574 36.17 -52.96 -27.30
CA SER A 574 35.89 -53.15 -28.72
C SER A 574 34.43 -52.86 -29.13
N ARG A 575 33.45 -53.11 -28.26
CA ARG A 575 32.02 -52.87 -28.51
C ARG A 575 31.69 -51.38 -28.51
N ILE A 576 32.26 -50.61 -27.59
CA ILE A 576 32.12 -49.15 -27.52
C ILE A 576 32.82 -48.51 -28.71
N CYS A 577 34.04 -48.94 -29.03
CA CYS A 577 34.77 -48.47 -30.20
C CYS A 577 33.99 -48.73 -31.51
N GLN A 578 33.45 -49.95 -31.68
CA GLN A 578 32.65 -50.32 -32.84
C GLN A 578 31.35 -49.50 -32.93
N MET A 579 30.67 -49.27 -31.80
CA MET A 579 29.45 -48.47 -31.75
C MET A 579 29.69 -47.01 -32.14
N LEU A 580 30.78 -46.41 -31.68
CA LEU A 580 31.12 -45.02 -32.01
C LEU A 580 31.67 -44.84 -33.44
N ALA A 581 32.22 -45.91 -34.02
CA ALA A 581 32.69 -45.92 -35.40
C ALA A 581 31.58 -46.13 -36.43
N GLN A 582 30.47 -46.78 -36.04
CA GLN A 582 29.24 -46.94 -36.82
C GLN A 582 28.46 -45.62 -36.87
#